data_AF-A0A1F8M8P7-F1
#
_entry.id   AF-A0A1F8M8P7-F1
#
_cell.length_a   1.000
_cell.length_b   1.000
_cell.length_c   1.000
_cell.angle_alpha   90.00
_cell.angle_beta   90.00
_cell.angle_gamma   90.00
#
_symmetry.space_group_name_H-M   'P 1'
#
loop_
_entity.id
_entity.type
_entity.pdbx_description
1 polymer ?
#
loop_
_entity_poly.entity_id
_entity_poly.type
_entity_poly.pdbx_seq_one_letter_code
_entity_poly.pdbx_strand_id
1 'polypeptide(L)'
;MKKNGEKITVLDPIGQPSGVFGSRLDPDSMPWAIHDPANQPRDTAEKLSHLKMAPRLDSLEGKTVYLVNTGFAGGAEFMAEVQDWFTRNKPSVKTELRHKKTSMFTDEPELWAEIKKNGDAAVIGVGG
;
A
#
# COMPACT_ATOMS: atom_id res chain seq x y z
N MET A 1 26.03 32.30 -17.07
CA MET A 1 26.26 31.72 -15.73
C MET A 1 24.91 31.26 -15.17
N LYS A 2 24.57 29.97 -15.28
CA LYS A 2 23.38 29.39 -14.66
C LYS A 2 23.79 28.89 -13.27
N LYS A 3 23.04 29.28 -12.23
CA LYS A 3 23.34 28.94 -10.84
C LYS A 3 23.42 27.41 -10.66
N ASN A 4 24.55 26.99 -10.10
CA ASN A 4 24.79 25.66 -9.56
C ASN A 4 23.71 25.28 -8.54
N GLY A 5 23.26 24.03 -8.59
CA GLY A 5 23.17 23.23 -7.37
C GLY A 5 21.81 23.09 -6.68
N GLU A 6 20.68 23.13 -7.37
CA GLU A 6 19.48 22.52 -6.80
C GLU A 6 19.62 20.99 -6.87
N LYS A 7 20.17 20.43 -5.80
CA LYS A 7 20.16 18.99 -5.55
C LYS A 7 18.69 18.59 -5.41
N ILE A 8 18.22 17.70 -6.28
CA ILE A 8 16.95 17.00 -6.09
C ILE A 8 17.09 16.28 -4.75
N THR A 9 16.33 16.71 -3.75
CA THR A 9 16.25 15.98 -2.49
C THR A 9 15.35 14.78 -2.75
N VAL A 10 15.96 13.64 -3.02
CA VAL A 10 15.25 12.35 -2.99
C VAL A 10 14.89 12.11 -1.54
N LEU A 11 13.61 12.25 -1.21
CA LEU A 11 13.10 12.00 0.12
C LEU A 11 13.37 10.53 0.48
N ASP A 12 13.88 10.35 1.70
CA ASP A 12 14.05 9.11 2.46
C ASP A 12 13.00 8.03 2.10
N PRO A 13 13.32 6.71 2.03
CA PRO A 13 12.40 5.64 1.61
C PRO A 13 11.20 5.40 2.54
N ILE A 14 10.86 6.36 3.40
CA ILE A 14 9.71 6.37 4.31
C ILE A 14 8.38 6.45 3.54
N GLY A 15 8.41 6.70 2.22
CA GLY A 15 7.23 6.54 1.35
C GLY A 15 6.02 7.37 1.81
N GLN A 16 6.25 8.46 2.54
CA GLN A 16 5.20 9.43 2.82
C GLN A 16 5.04 10.27 1.55
N PRO A 17 3.86 10.26 0.91
CA PRO A 17 3.64 11.09 -0.26
C PRO A 17 3.81 12.56 0.14
N SER A 18 4.86 13.23 -0.35
CA SER A 18 4.98 14.69 -0.26
C SER A 18 4.34 15.32 -1.50
N GLY A 19 3.25 16.06 -1.34
CA GLY A 19 2.53 16.70 -2.45
C GLY A 19 1.04 16.90 -2.19
N VAL A 20 0.36 17.49 -3.17
CA VAL A 20 -1.10 17.62 -3.22
C VAL A 20 -1.65 16.34 -3.89
N PHE A 21 -2.40 15.52 -3.16
CA PHE A 21 -3.00 14.28 -3.67
C PHE A 21 -4.51 14.35 -3.56
N GLY A 22 -5.25 13.88 -4.54
CA GLY A 22 -6.60 14.39 -4.81
C GLY A 22 -7.74 14.14 -3.83
N SER A 23 -8.78 14.98 -3.92
CA SER A 23 -10.14 14.77 -3.37
C SER A 23 -10.86 13.54 -4.00
N ARG A 24 -12.01 13.15 -3.48
CA ARG A 24 -12.96 12.32 -4.25
C ARG A 24 -13.85 13.25 -5.08
N LEU A 25 -14.14 12.87 -6.32
CA LEU A 25 -15.27 13.46 -7.05
C LEU A 25 -16.57 13.10 -6.32
N ASP A 26 -17.57 13.98 -6.36
CA ASP A 26 -18.91 13.61 -5.91
C ASP A 26 -19.40 12.41 -6.72
N PRO A 27 -20.17 11.48 -6.13
CA PRO A 27 -20.66 10.29 -6.82
C PRO A 27 -21.40 10.59 -8.13
N ASP A 28 -22.02 11.78 -8.21
CA ASP A 28 -22.80 12.25 -9.36
C ASP A 28 -21.96 13.06 -10.37
N SER A 29 -20.65 13.19 -10.14
CA SER A 29 -19.76 13.90 -11.04
C SER A 29 -19.65 13.19 -12.39
N MET A 30 -19.65 13.98 -13.47
CA MET A 30 -19.36 13.44 -14.80
C MET A 30 -18.00 12.72 -14.80
N PRO A 31 -17.88 11.50 -15.36
CA PRO A 31 -16.62 10.74 -15.34
C PRO A 31 -15.40 11.51 -15.88
N TRP A 32 -15.63 12.39 -16.86
CA TRP A 32 -14.58 13.22 -17.46
C TRP A 32 -14.05 14.33 -16.55
N ALA A 33 -14.73 14.64 -15.44
CA ALA A 33 -14.28 15.63 -14.46
C ALA A 33 -12.93 15.27 -13.83
N ILE A 34 -12.53 13.99 -13.87
CA ILE A 34 -11.21 13.55 -13.39
C ILE A 34 -10.05 14.12 -14.22
N HIS A 35 -10.32 14.49 -15.48
CA HIS A 35 -9.33 15.04 -16.41
C HIS A 35 -9.36 16.58 -16.49
N ASP A 36 -10.36 17.22 -15.89
CA ASP A 36 -10.48 18.67 -15.87
C ASP A 36 -9.53 19.25 -14.81
N PRO A 37 -8.49 20.01 -15.17
CA PRO A 37 -7.54 20.57 -14.20
C PRO A 37 -8.17 21.53 -13.18
N ALA A 38 -9.37 22.07 -13.43
CA ALA A 38 -10.11 22.89 -12.49
C ALA A 38 -10.89 22.06 -11.44
N ASN A 39 -11.36 20.87 -11.83
CA ASN A 39 -12.10 19.94 -10.98
C ASN A 39 -11.27 18.73 -10.56
N GLN A 40 -9.99 18.69 -10.98
CA GLN A 40 -9.07 17.63 -10.67
C GLN A 40 -8.97 17.57 -9.15
N PRO A 41 -9.28 16.43 -8.55
CA PRO A 41 -9.26 16.36 -7.12
C PRO A 41 -7.85 16.68 -6.62
N ARG A 42 -7.75 17.58 -5.65
CA ARG A 42 -6.51 18.05 -5.03
C ARG A 42 -6.74 18.21 -3.53
N ASP A 43 -6.09 17.40 -2.73
CA ASP A 43 -6.11 17.46 -1.27
C ASP A 43 -4.72 17.81 -0.73
N THR A 44 -4.70 18.44 0.44
CA THR A 44 -3.47 18.91 1.11
C THR A 44 -2.80 17.77 1.88
N ALA A 45 -1.47 17.80 1.98
CA ALA A 45 -0.73 16.83 2.79
C ALA A 45 -1.19 16.83 4.26
N GLU A 46 -1.59 18.00 4.79
CA GLU A 46 -2.15 18.16 6.13
C GLU A 46 -3.47 17.40 6.29
N LYS A 47 -4.37 17.45 5.30
CA LYS A 47 -5.62 16.69 5.35
C LYS A 47 -5.40 15.19 5.21
N LEU A 48 -4.39 14.77 4.46
CA LEU A 48 -4.02 13.36 4.31
C LEU A 48 -3.08 12.86 5.41
N SER A 49 -2.72 13.70 6.39
CA SER A 49 -1.75 13.34 7.43
C SER A 49 -2.20 12.19 8.33
N HIS A 50 -3.49 11.83 8.30
CA HIS A 50 -4.05 10.67 8.99
C HIS A 50 -3.86 9.37 8.20
N LEU A 51 -3.64 9.43 6.88
CA LEU A 51 -3.34 8.30 6.00
C LEU A 51 -1.85 7.97 6.06
N LYS A 52 -1.39 7.52 7.23
CA LYS A 52 -0.01 7.06 7.39
C LYS A 52 0.06 5.55 7.19
N MET A 53 1.06 5.09 6.45
CA MET A 53 1.45 3.68 6.50
C MET A 53 1.81 3.29 7.95
N ALA A 54 1.72 2.00 8.25
CA ALA A 54 2.15 1.47 9.52
C ALA A 54 3.62 1.89 9.80
N PRO A 55 3.99 2.17 11.07
CA PRO A 55 5.37 2.44 11.42
C PRO A 55 6.28 1.32 10.94
N ARG A 56 7.45 1.68 10.42
CA ARG A 56 8.44 0.71 9.97
C ARG A 56 8.96 -0.09 11.16
N LEU A 57 9.06 -1.41 11.00
CA LEU A 57 9.70 -2.28 11.96
C LEU A 57 11.22 -2.23 11.77
N ASP A 58 11.97 -2.31 12.87
CA ASP A 58 13.44 -2.39 12.82
C ASP A 58 13.93 -3.70 12.20
N SER A 59 13.15 -4.78 12.36
CA SER A 59 13.42 -6.11 11.82
C SER A 59 12.12 -6.93 11.67
N LEU A 60 12.15 -7.90 10.76
CA LEU A 60 11.08 -8.90 10.60
C LEU A 60 11.35 -10.20 11.38
N GLU A 61 12.51 -10.34 12.03
CA GLU A 61 12.84 -11.55 12.78
C GLU A 61 11.83 -11.81 13.91
N GLY A 62 11.26 -13.02 13.92
CA GLY A 62 10.24 -13.43 14.88
C GLY A 62 8.86 -12.80 14.67
N LYS A 63 8.69 -11.98 13.63
CA LYS A 63 7.45 -11.24 13.31
C LYS A 63 6.52 -12.04 12.42
N THR A 64 5.24 -11.69 12.46
CA THR A 64 4.20 -12.24 11.59
C THR A 64 3.90 -11.28 10.44
N VAL A 65 4.20 -11.71 9.22
CA VAL A 65 3.93 -10.99 7.98
C VAL A 65 2.73 -11.62 7.28
N TYR A 66 1.68 -10.84 7.08
CA TYR A 66 0.53 -11.26 6.29
C TYR A 66 0.78 -11.02 4.80
N LEU A 67 0.57 -12.04 3.99
CA LEU A 67 0.62 -11.96 2.53
C LEU A 67 -0.82 -11.97 2.03
N VAL A 68 -1.30 -10.84 1.50
CA VAL A 68 -2.69 -10.67 1.06
C VAL A 68 -2.75 -10.72 -0.45
N ASN A 69 -3.27 -11.83 -0.98
CA ASN A 69 -3.65 -11.92 -2.38
C ASN A 69 -5.03 -11.29 -2.57
N THR A 70 -5.12 -10.27 -3.43
CA THR A 70 -6.37 -9.54 -3.71
C THR A 70 -7.22 -10.16 -4.82
N GLY A 71 -6.72 -11.19 -5.51
CA GLY A 71 -7.41 -11.83 -6.63
C GLY A 71 -7.05 -11.27 -8.00
N PHE A 72 -6.00 -10.45 -8.11
CA PHE A 72 -5.44 -10.09 -9.40
C PHE A 72 -4.88 -11.32 -10.12
N ALA A 73 -4.97 -11.36 -11.45
CA ALA A 73 -4.54 -12.50 -12.25
C ALA A 73 -3.04 -12.81 -12.03
N GLY A 74 -2.72 -14.06 -11.69
CA GLY A 74 -1.36 -14.50 -11.35
C GLY A 74 -0.88 -14.11 -9.93
N GLY A 75 -1.71 -13.39 -9.16
CA GLY A 75 -1.35 -12.95 -7.81
C GLY A 75 -1.34 -14.08 -6.78
N ALA A 76 -2.08 -15.16 -7.01
CA ALA A 76 -2.13 -16.31 -6.10
C ALA A 76 -0.80 -17.07 -6.09
N GLU A 77 -0.32 -17.43 -7.27
CA GLU A 77 0.92 -18.16 -7.48
C GLU A 77 2.12 -17.34 -7.02
N PHE A 78 2.12 -16.03 -7.34
CA PHE A 78 3.16 -15.13 -6.86
C PHE A 78 3.21 -15.07 -5.32
N MET A 79 2.06 -14.92 -4.65
CA MET A 79 2.04 -14.83 -3.19
C MET A 79 2.42 -16.15 -2.51
N ALA A 80 2.07 -17.30 -3.10
CA ALA A 80 2.52 -18.59 -2.62
C ALA A 80 4.06 -18.71 -2.75
N GLU A 81 4.62 -18.32 -3.89
CA GLU A 81 6.08 -18.35 -4.08
C GLU A 81 6.81 -17.37 -3.14
N VAL A 82 6.22 -16.21 -2.85
CA VAL A 82 6.74 -15.28 -1.83
C VAL A 82 6.76 -15.96 -0.45
N GLN A 83 5.69 -16.65 -0.07
CA GLN A 83 5.64 -17.41 1.20
C GLN A 83 6.73 -18.48 1.27
N ASP A 84 6.91 -19.23 0.18
CA ASP A 84 7.95 -20.25 0.08
C ASP A 84 9.36 -19.65 0.14
N TRP A 85 9.57 -18.49 -0.48
CA TRP A 85 10.82 -17.76 -0.40
C TRP A 85 11.14 -17.35 1.03
N PHE A 86 10.16 -16.84 1.81
CA PHE A 86 10.35 -16.53 3.23
C PHE A 86 10.76 -17.77 4.03
N THR A 87 10.08 -18.90 3.79
CA THR A 87 10.39 -20.16 4.46
C THR A 87 11.84 -20.60 4.22
N ARG A 88 12.33 -20.47 2.98
CA ARG A 88 13.71 -20.86 2.62
C ARG A 88 14.79 -19.87 3.06
N ASN A 89 14.51 -18.57 2.99
CA ASN A 89 15.54 -17.52 3.11
C ASN A 89 15.45 -16.70 4.40
N LYS A 90 14.31 -16.76 5.08
CA LYS A 90 13.96 -15.99 6.28
C LYS A 90 13.08 -16.83 7.22
N PRO A 91 13.54 -18.02 7.67
CA PRO A 91 12.71 -18.94 8.46
C PRO A 91 12.32 -18.41 9.84
N SER A 92 12.99 -17.36 10.34
CA SER A 92 12.60 -16.66 11.57
C SER A 92 11.35 -15.78 11.40
N VAL A 93 10.96 -15.47 10.17
CA VAL A 93 9.76 -14.68 9.85
C VAL A 93 8.58 -15.63 9.69
N LYS A 94 7.50 -15.40 10.40
CA LYS A 94 6.24 -16.14 10.26
C LYS A 94 5.43 -15.50 9.14
N THR A 95 4.86 -16.30 8.25
CA THR A 95 4.08 -15.79 7.12
C THR A 95 2.69 -16.39 7.06
N GLU A 96 1.68 -15.54 6.98
CA GLU A 96 0.26 -15.93 6.86
C GLU A 96 -0.28 -15.50 5.50
N LEU A 97 -0.53 -16.46 4.61
CA LEU A 97 -1.16 -16.20 3.31
C LEU A 97 -2.68 -16.11 3.47
N ARG A 98 -3.28 -15.02 3.00
CA ARG A 98 -4.73 -14.81 2.93
C ARG A 98 -5.13 -14.40 1.54
N HIS A 99 -6.20 -15.01 1.05
CA HIS A 99 -6.87 -14.59 -0.18
C HIS A 99 -8.10 -13.79 0.20
N LYS A 100 -8.27 -12.61 -0.41
CA LYS A 100 -9.50 -11.84 -0.24
C LYS A 100 -10.68 -12.66 -0.75
N LYS A 101 -11.78 -12.64 0.00
CA LYS A 101 -13.04 -13.29 -0.38
C LYS A 101 -13.84 -12.43 -1.35
N THR A 102 -13.54 -11.13 -1.37
CA THR A 102 -14.20 -10.13 -2.20
C THR A 102 -13.28 -9.67 -3.34
N SER A 103 -13.80 -8.84 -4.24
CA SER A 103 -13.01 -8.23 -5.32
C SER A 103 -11.82 -7.43 -4.77
N MET A 104 -10.77 -7.30 -5.58
CA MET A 104 -9.61 -6.45 -5.26
C MET A 104 -10.00 -5.00 -4.94
N PHE A 105 -11.10 -4.52 -5.50
CA PHE A 105 -11.61 -3.15 -5.31
C PHE A 105 -12.59 -2.99 -4.14
N THR A 106 -13.01 -4.08 -3.50
CA THR A 106 -14.00 -4.04 -2.42
C THR A 106 -13.35 -4.23 -1.07
N ASP A 107 -13.94 -3.63 -0.03
CA ASP A 107 -13.39 -3.72 1.32
C ASP A 107 -13.58 -5.13 1.92
N GLU A 108 -12.71 -5.53 2.85
CA GLU A 108 -12.86 -6.77 3.64
C GLU A 108 -12.54 -6.50 5.13
N PRO A 109 -13.46 -5.85 5.85
CA PRO A 109 -13.19 -5.34 7.20
C PRO A 109 -12.73 -6.40 8.20
N GLU A 110 -13.25 -7.63 8.07
CA GLU A 110 -12.88 -8.75 8.94
C GLU A 110 -11.41 -9.15 8.75
N LEU A 111 -10.93 -9.19 7.50
CA LEU A 111 -9.53 -9.48 7.19
C LEU A 111 -8.62 -8.38 7.76
N TRP A 112 -9.01 -7.11 7.64
CA TRP A 112 -8.22 -6.01 8.17
C TRP A 112 -8.16 -6.02 9.70
N ALA A 113 -9.26 -6.38 10.36
CA ALA A 113 -9.31 -6.57 11.80
C ALA A 113 -8.41 -7.75 12.25
N GLU A 114 -8.39 -8.86 11.49
CA GLU A 114 -7.48 -9.98 11.75
C GLU A 114 -6.01 -9.53 11.65
N ILE A 115 -5.64 -8.89 10.54
CA ILE A 115 -4.26 -8.44 10.30
C ILE A 115 -3.83 -7.44 11.37
N LYS A 116 -4.70 -6.49 11.73
CA LYS A 116 -4.40 -5.51 12.78
C LYS A 116 -4.18 -6.16 14.15
N LYS A 117 -4.85 -7.28 14.43
CA LYS A 117 -4.75 -7.97 15.72
C LYS A 117 -3.53 -8.90 15.79
N ASN A 118 -3.22 -9.58 14.70
CA ASN A 118 -2.30 -10.72 14.70
C ASN A 118 -1.02 -10.50 13.88
N GLY A 119 -1.00 -9.51 12.99
CA GLY A 119 0.11 -9.21 12.09
C GLY A 119 0.97 -8.05 12.59
N ASP A 120 2.28 -8.17 12.39
CA ASP A 120 3.23 -7.06 12.58
C ASP A 120 3.41 -6.26 11.29
N ALA A 121 3.28 -6.92 10.13
CA ALA A 121 3.38 -6.32 8.80
C ALA A 121 2.45 -7.01 7.79
N ALA A 122 2.18 -6.33 6.68
CA ALA A 122 1.40 -6.89 5.57
C ALA A 122 2.02 -6.54 4.21
N VAL A 123 1.95 -7.49 3.28
CA VAL A 123 2.25 -7.33 1.85
C VAL A 123 0.95 -7.53 1.09
N ILE A 124 0.52 -6.54 0.31
CA ILE A 124 -0.76 -6.58 -0.42
C ILE A 124 -0.47 -6.65 -1.92
N GLY A 125 -0.93 -7.73 -2.57
CA GLY A 125 -0.75 -7.94 -4.00
C GLY A 125 -1.81 -7.21 -4.79
N VAL A 126 -1.55 -5.96 -5.16
CA VAL A 126 -2.52 -5.05 -5.79
C VAL A 126 -2.53 -5.04 -7.32
N GLY A 127 -1.61 -5.75 -7.98
CA GLY A 127 -1.49 -5.79 -9.44
C GLY A 127 -0.19 -6.44 -9.91
N GLY A 128 -0.11 -6.73 -11.20
CA GLY A 128 1.06 -7.24 -11.92
C GLY A 128 1.26 -6.49 -13.22
#